data_AF-A0A3D3M8S6-F1
#
_entry.id   AF-A0A3D3M8S6-F1
#
_cell.length_a   1.000
_cell.length_b   1.000
_cell.length_c   1.000
_cell.angle_alpha   90.00
_cell.angle_beta   90.00
_cell.angle_gamma   90.00
#
_symmetry.space_group_name_H-M   'P 1'
#
loop_
_entity.id
_entity.type
_entity.pdbx_description
1 polymer ?
#
loop_
_entity_poly.entity_id
_entity_poly.type
_entity_poly.pdbx_seq_one_letter_code
_entity_poly.pdbx_strand_id
1 'polypeptide(L)' 'MNALSLKVAVSLVNGALAAGRKISAAPLTVVVLDAGGHLLTLQREDGASL' A
#
# COMPACT_ATOMS: atom_id res chain seq x y z
N MET A 1 4.10 16.27 -15.90
CA MET A 1 3.47 15.22 -15.08
C MET A 1 4.32 15.02 -13.85
N ASN A 2 3.78 15.27 -12.66
CA ASN A 2 4.52 15.07 -11.41
C ASN A 2 4.35 13.61 -10.99
N ALA A 3 5.35 12.78 -11.28
CA ALA A 3 5.27 11.35 -11.01
C ALA A 3 5.19 11.10 -9.48
N LEU A 4 4.36 10.16 -9.06
CA LEU A 4 4.28 9.77 -7.66
C LEU A 4 5.62 9.15 -7.24
N SER A 5 6.35 9.81 -6.34
CA SER A 5 7.64 9.28 -5.90
C SER A 5 7.47 7.98 -5.09
N LEU A 6 8.47 7.10 -5.16
CA LEU A 6 8.51 5.87 -4.36
C LEU A 6 8.35 6.15 -2.86
N LYS A 7 8.95 7.24 -2.35
CA LYS A 7 8.84 7.65 -0.94
C LYS A 7 7.39 7.93 -0.54
N VAL A 8 6.64 8.63 -1.38
CA VAL A 8 5.22 8.90 -1.13
C VAL A 8 4.40 7.62 -1.24
N ALA A 9 4.67 6.78 -2.24
CA ALA A 9 3.99 5.49 -2.42
C ALA A 9 4.16 4.57 -1.20
N VAL A 10 5.38 4.44 -0.66
CA VAL A 10 5.64 3.68 0.58
C VAL A 10 4.91 4.27 1.78
N SER A 11 4.86 5.61 1.87
CA SER A 11 4.14 6.29 2.96
C SER A 11 2.63 6.01 2.90
N LEU A 12 2.04 5.96 1.71
CA LEU A 12 0.64 5.59 1.50
C LEU A 12 0.37 4.15 1.97
N VAL A 13 1.24 3.21 1.60
CA VAL A 13 1.11 1.81 2.04
C VAL A 13 1.14 1.72 3.56
N ASN A 14 2.12 2.35 4.21
CA ASN A 14 2.23 2.33 5.67
C ASN A 14 1.00 2.94 6.34
N GLY A 15 0.45 4.01 5.77
CA GLY A 15 -0.79 4.63 6.24
C GLY A 15 -2.01 3.72 6.13
N ALA A 16 -2.15 3.01 5.00
CA ALA A 16 -3.22 2.04 4.78
C ALA A 16 -3.14 0.86 5.75
N LEU A 17 -1.95 0.27 5.96
CA LEU A 17 -1.75 -0.80 6.92
C LEU A 17 -2.05 -0.33 8.35
N ALA A 18 -1.59 0.87 8.73
CA ALA A 18 -1.89 1.44 10.04
C ALA A 18 -3.40 1.70 10.24
N ALA A 19 -4.10 2.15 9.20
CA ALA A 19 -5.55 2.32 9.23
C ALA A 19 -6.29 0.98 9.38
N GLY A 20 -5.86 -0.06 8.64
CA GLY A 20 -6.38 -1.43 8.77
C GLY A 20 -6.26 -1.97 10.20
N ARG A 21 -5.11 -1.77 10.84
CA ARG A 21 -4.88 -2.14 12.24
C ARG A 21 -5.80 -1.39 13.22
N LYS A 22 -6.04 -0.10 12.99
CA LYS A 22 -6.93 0.72 13.83
C LYS A 22 -8.38 0.25 13.81
N ILE A 23 -8.82 -0.33 12.70
CA ILE A 23 -10.20 -0.84 12.56
C ILE A 23 -10.31 -2.35 12.78
N SER A 24 -9.23 -3.00 13.23
CA SER A 24 -9.18 -4.46 13.40
C SER A 24 -9.56 -5.24 12.14
N ALA A 25 -9.16 -4.75 10.97
CA ALA A 25 -9.30 -5.49 9.72
C ALA A 25 -8.49 -6.80 9.74
N ALA A 26 -8.86 -7.74 8.88
CA ALA A 26 -8.00 -8.87 8.56
C ALA A 26 -6.66 -8.39 7.96
N PRO A 27 -5.58 -9.19 8.01
CA PRO A 27 -4.28 -8.81 7.45
C PRO A 27 -4.40 -8.39 5.97
N LEU A 28 -3.79 -7.25 5.64
CA LEU A 28 -3.98 -6.59 4.35
C LEU A 28 -2.81 -6.81 3.39
N THR A 29 -3.13 -6.82 2.11
CA THR A 29 -2.19 -6.62 1.01
C THR A 29 -2.50 -5.27 0.35
N VAL A 30 -1.51 -4.39 0.27
CA VAL A 30 -1.66 -3.04 -0.28
C VAL A 30 -0.72 -2.85 -1.46
N VAL A 31 -1.26 -2.34 -2.57
CA VAL A 31 -0.53 -2.05 -3.81
C VAL A 31 -0.76 -0.60 -4.20
N VAL A 32 0.30 0.08 -4.62
CA VAL A 32 0.24 1.43 -5.18
C VAL A 32 0.74 1.39 -6.63
N LEU A 33 -0.08 1.89 -7.54
CA LEU A 33 0.21 2.01 -8.96
C LEU A 33 0.33 3.48 -9.37
N ASP A 34 1.10 3.78 -10.42
CA ASP A 34 1.07 5.08 -11.07
C ASP A 34 -0.12 5.22 -12.04
N ALA A 35 -0.26 6.38 -12.69
CA ALA A 35 -1.34 6.64 -13.64
C ALA A 35 -1.28 5.76 -14.91
N GLY A 36 -0.14 5.16 -15.21
CA GLY A 36 0.02 4.17 -16.29
C GLY A 36 -0.27 2.74 -15.85
N GLY A 37 -0.61 2.52 -14.56
CA GLY A 37 -0.80 1.21 -13.99
C GLY A 37 0.51 0.49 -13.61
N HIS A 38 1.66 1.17 -13.64
CA HIS A 38 2.92 0.57 -13.24
C HIS A 38 2.99 0.44 -11.71
N LEU A 39 3.47 -0.73 -11.26
CA LEU A 39 3.64 -0.99 -9.83
C LEU A 39 4.76 -0.12 -9.27
N LEU A 40 4.42 0.67 -8.25
CA LEU A 40 5.38 1.48 -7.50
C LEU A 40 5.81 0.76 -6.22
N THR A 41 4.87 0.15 -5.49
CA THR A 41 5.15 -0.63 -4.29
C THR A 41 3.99 -1.59 -3.98
N LEU A 42 4.35 -2.72 -3.37
CA LEU A 42 3.44 -3.71 -2.81
C LEU A 42 3.98 -4.07 -1.43
N GLN A 43 3.11 -4.10 -0.42
CA GLN A 43 3.40 -4.72 0.87
C GLN A 43 2.25 -5.62 1.29
N ARG A 44 2.60 -6.69 1.97
CA ARG A 44 1.67 -7.71 2.44
C ARG A 44 1.94 -7.99 3.90
N GLU A 45 0.89 -7.95 4.72
CA GLU A 45 0.96 -8.38 6.11
C GLU A 45 0.99 -9.91 6.20
N ASP A 46 1.66 -10.42 7.23
CA ASP A 46 1.64 -11.85 7.53
C ASP A 46 0.21 -12.32 7.80
N GLY A 47 -0.19 -13.41 7.15
CA GLY A 47 -1.56 -13.94 7.23
C GLY A 47 -2.56 -13.30 6.26
N ALA A 48 -2.13 -12.37 5.39
CA ALA A 48 -2.96 -11.91 4.29
C ALA A 48 -3.16 -13.04 3.27
N SER A 49 -4.36 -13.15 2.70
CA SER A 49 -4.74 -14.27 1.83
C SER A 49 -4.25 -14.16 0.38
N LEU A 50 -3.63 -13.03 0.00
CA LEU A 50 -3.16 -12.76 -1.36
C LEU A 50 -1.69 -13.15 -1.56
#